data_AF-A0A821CYR4-F1
#
_entry.id   AF-A0A821CYR4-F1
#
_cell.length_a   1.000
_cell.length_b   1.000
_cell.length_c   1.000
_cell.angle_alpha   90.00
_cell.angle_beta   90.00
_cell.angle_gamma   90.00
#
_symmetry.space_group_name_H-M   'P 1'
#
loop_
_entity.id
_entity.type
_entity.pdbx_description
1 polymer ?
#
loop_
_entity_poly.entity_id
_entity_poly.type
_entity_poly.pdbx_seq_one_letter_code
_entity_poly.pdbx_strand_id
1 'polypeptide(L)'
;MAGGRCGNVALLNVFKRRQIYAFFTMIVFVCWYFEGIIINRTKINYIQKKQQFIDSKYHRKCLKVQLHSGQQKSCIGPVTSEIAKSTIAIRKKNNCENLLVSRASQFWSDSFEMNSKIFKHSGCYRETSYPFISGDTFRAMADHVYDETTLITDWSKKVQQISDGDIVFLKTDYLCDFFSLFTSISGRFILVTHNGDSSAPGRFKIFLWSDKLLGWFASNPDFEHPKLYPIPIGLANTYVSHGNMTIFMDALGKDVKPGANRNILVYINFSIGTNLMQRSRALSHFRNFTRNHLAKLRTPFYQYLDDLGNSRFVLSPPGNGLDCHRTWEALLMGAIPIVLSSTLNSLFSGTPTIIVSTWEQVTEASLRAINNSLLTTHIPAALLAQYWHAQFLSVRQSLQSSSVIDRCMWVNCSRTASLRCEQ
;
A
#
# COMPACT_ATOMS: atom_id res chain seq x y z
N MET A 1 -29.10 -57.65 -21.84
CA MET A 1 -30.08 -57.29 -20.79
C MET A 1 -29.39 -56.42 -19.75
N ALA A 2 -30.16 -55.52 -19.14
CA ALA A 2 -29.78 -54.32 -18.41
C ALA A 2 -28.73 -54.43 -17.29
N GLY A 3 -28.06 -53.30 -16.99
CA GLY A 3 -27.65 -52.96 -15.62
C GLY A 3 -26.34 -52.19 -15.47
N GLY A 4 -26.32 -50.87 -15.72
CA GLY A 4 -25.13 -50.04 -15.51
C GLY A 4 -25.41 -48.55 -15.34
N ARG A 5 -26.01 -48.14 -14.22
CA ARG A 5 -26.01 -46.75 -13.72
C ARG A 5 -25.97 -46.76 -12.19
N CYS A 6 -24.86 -46.35 -11.58
CA CYS A 6 -24.78 -45.64 -10.29
C CYS A 6 -23.30 -45.43 -9.89
N GLY A 7 -22.64 -44.44 -10.51
CA GLY A 7 -21.26 -44.06 -10.16
C GLY A 7 -21.02 -42.56 -9.96
N ASN A 8 -22.01 -41.69 -10.21
CA ASN A 8 -21.79 -40.23 -10.28
C ASN A 8 -22.57 -39.36 -9.29
N VAL A 9 -23.24 -39.93 -8.27
CA VAL A 9 -24.07 -39.14 -7.33
C VAL A 9 -23.39 -38.88 -5.97
N ALA A 10 -22.37 -39.67 -5.58
CA ALA A 10 -21.71 -39.52 -4.27
C ALA A 10 -20.61 -38.43 -4.23
N LEU A 11 -19.83 -38.27 -5.29
CA LEU A 11 -18.74 -37.28 -5.37
C LEU A 11 -19.25 -35.83 -5.54
N LEU A 12 -20.38 -35.65 -6.22
CA LEU A 12 -21.03 -34.33 -6.35
C LEU A 12 -21.60 -33.80 -5.01
N ASN A 13 -22.01 -34.69 -4.09
CA ASN A 13 -22.59 -34.30 -2.81
C ASN A 13 -21.55 -33.88 -1.75
N VAL A 14 -20.31 -34.36 -1.83
CA VAL A 14 -19.21 -33.92 -0.95
C VAL A 14 -18.64 -32.57 -1.41
N PHE A 15 -18.56 -32.34 -2.72
CA PHE A 15 -18.13 -31.05 -3.29
C PHE A 15 -19.17 -29.94 -3.07
N LYS A 16 -20.47 -30.22 -3.24
CA LYS A 16 -21.54 -29.26 -2.91
C LYS A 16 -21.60 -28.93 -1.41
N ARG A 17 -21.36 -29.90 -0.51
CA ARG A 17 -21.34 -29.63 0.94
C ARG A 17 -20.14 -28.78 1.38
N ARG A 18 -18.94 -28.96 0.80
CA ARG A 18 -17.78 -28.09 1.10
C ARG A 18 -17.96 -26.65 0.59
N GLN A 19 -18.60 -26.46 -0.56
CA GLN A 19 -18.93 -25.12 -1.06
C GLN A 19 -20.05 -24.46 -0.24
N ILE A 20 -21.05 -25.20 0.22
CA ILE A 20 -22.10 -24.68 1.13
C ILE A 20 -21.49 -24.27 2.48
N TYR A 21 -20.52 -25.01 3.03
CA TYR A 21 -19.83 -24.62 4.27
C TYR A 21 -18.95 -23.37 4.12
N ALA A 22 -18.27 -23.21 2.97
CA ALA A 22 -17.50 -22.00 2.66
C ALA A 22 -18.41 -20.78 2.41
N PHE A 23 -19.57 -20.99 1.77
CA PHE A 23 -20.57 -19.95 1.54
C PHE A 23 -21.28 -19.55 2.85
N PHE A 24 -21.58 -20.50 3.74
CA PHE A 24 -22.11 -20.21 5.08
C PHE A 24 -21.11 -19.50 5.98
N THR A 25 -19.81 -19.82 5.91
CA THR A 25 -18.78 -19.07 6.67
C THR A 25 -18.57 -17.67 6.11
N MET A 26 -18.68 -17.46 4.79
CA MET A 26 -18.69 -16.12 4.19
C MET A 26 -19.94 -15.32 4.58
N ILE A 27 -21.14 -15.91 4.53
CA ILE A 27 -22.38 -15.23 4.94
C ILE A 27 -22.35 -14.91 6.44
N VAL A 28 -21.84 -15.80 7.29
CA VAL A 28 -21.68 -15.52 8.72
C VAL A 28 -20.68 -14.38 8.96
N PHE A 29 -19.61 -14.27 8.16
CA PHE A 29 -18.67 -13.15 8.22
C PHE A 29 -19.27 -11.83 7.71
N VAL A 30 -20.05 -11.88 6.63
CA VAL A 30 -20.75 -10.71 6.07
C VAL A 30 -21.89 -10.25 7.00
N CYS A 31 -22.61 -11.17 7.64
CA CYS A 31 -23.61 -10.86 8.66
C CYS A 31 -22.97 -10.34 9.97
N TRP A 32 -21.77 -10.80 10.33
CA TRP A 32 -20.96 -10.21 11.42
C TRP A 32 -20.56 -8.75 11.13
N TYR A 33 -20.42 -8.41 9.85
CA TYR A 33 -19.98 -7.09 9.39
C TYR A 33 -21.12 -6.06 9.29
N PHE A 34 -22.39 -6.50 9.22
CA PHE A 34 -23.55 -5.62 9.06
C PHE A 34 -24.39 -5.41 10.34
N GLU A 35 -24.32 -6.28 11.34
CA GLU A 35 -25.00 -6.07 12.63
C GLU A 35 -24.01 -5.77 13.75
N GLY A 36 -23.42 -4.59 13.69
CA GLY A 36 -22.84 -3.92 14.85
C GLY A 36 -23.93 -3.47 15.83
N ILE A 37 -24.64 -4.41 16.46
CA ILE A 37 -25.57 -4.12 17.55
C ILE A 37 -25.37 -5.16 18.68
N ILE A 38 -24.74 -4.68 19.76
CA ILE A 38 -24.85 -5.12 21.16
C ILE A 38 -25.16 -6.62 21.35
N ILE A 39 -24.15 -7.45 21.63
CA ILE A 39 -24.40 -8.81 22.12
C ILE A 39 -23.70 -9.08 23.46
N ASN A 40 -24.56 -9.26 24.45
CA ASN A 40 -24.34 -9.49 25.87
C ASN A 40 -23.55 -10.79 26.18
N ARG A 41 -22.73 -10.76 27.25
CA ARG A 41 -21.80 -11.84 27.71
C ARG A 41 -22.46 -13.23 27.85
N THR A 42 -23.76 -13.30 28.01
CA THR A 42 -24.53 -14.55 28.18
C THR A 42 -24.55 -15.44 26.92
N LYS A 43 -24.48 -14.86 25.71
CA LYS A 43 -24.49 -15.63 24.43
C LYS A 43 -23.14 -16.31 24.15
N ILE A 44 -22.02 -15.74 24.60
CA ILE A 44 -20.67 -16.32 24.46
C ILE A 44 -20.54 -17.61 25.28
N ASN A 45 -21.04 -17.60 26.53
CA ASN A 45 -21.02 -18.79 27.40
C ASN A 45 -21.91 -19.93 26.87
N TYR A 46 -23.00 -19.62 26.17
CA TYR A 46 -23.85 -20.63 25.53
C TYR A 46 -23.14 -21.31 24.34
N ILE A 47 -22.39 -20.55 23.55
CA ILE A 47 -21.67 -21.06 22.37
C ILE A 47 -20.45 -21.91 22.79
N GLN A 48 -19.71 -21.51 23.82
CA GLN A 48 -18.60 -22.30 24.35
C GLN A 48 -19.04 -23.65 24.92
N LYS A 49 -20.19 -23.69 25.63
CA LYS A 49 -20.79 -24.97 26.08
C LYS A 49 -21.23 -25.87 24.92
N LYS A 50 -21.69 -25.28 23.80
CA LYS A 50 -22.11 -26.03 22.62
C LYS A 50 -20.92 -26.62 21.85
N GLN A 51 -19.77 -25.94 21.84
CA GLN A 51 -18.53 -26.43 21.26
C GLN A 51 -17.97 -27.63 22.06
N GLN A 52 -17.91 -27.53 23.40
CA GLN A 52 -17.51 -28.66 24.26
C GLN A 52 -18.45 -29.88 24.12
N PHE A 53 -19.74 -29.65 23.90
CA PHE A 53 -20.70 -30.73 23.68
C PHE A 53 -20.46 -31.48 22.36
N ILE A 54 -20.08 -30.75 21.29
CA ILE A 54 -19.77 -31.34 19.97
C ILE A 54 -18.47 -32.16 20.02
N ASP A 55 -17.45 -31.67 20.72
CA ASP A 55 -16.17 -32.38 20.87
C ASP A 55 -16.31 -33.68 21.67
N SER A 56 -17.12 -33.69 22.74
CA SER A 56 -17.41 -34.91 23.50
C SER A 56 -18.18 -35.97 22.70
N LYS A 57 -19.03 -35.53 21.75
CA LYS A 57 -19.82 -36.40 20.88
C LYS A 57 -18.97 -37.02 19.77
N TYR A 58 -17.93 -36.32 19.31
CA TYR A 58 -16.93 -36.84 18.39
C TYR A 58 -16.03 -37.89 19.07
N HIS A 59 -15.60 -37.64 20.31
CA HIS A 59 -14.74 -38.59 21.04
C HIS A 59 -15.45 -39.93 21.35
N ARG A 60 -16.75 -39.90 21.70
CA ARG A 60 -17.56 -41.13 21.88
C ARG A 60 -17.83 -41.90 20.59
N LYS A 61 -17.77 -41.25 19.42
CA LYS A 61 -17.99 -41.90 18.12
C LYS A 61 -16.75 -42.67 17.65
N CYS A 62 -15.55 -42.21 18.00
CA CYS A 62 -14.29 -42.94 17.73
C CYS A 62 -14.16 -44.21 18.59
N LEU A 63 -14.57 -44.18 19.86
CA LEU A 63 -14.54 -45.36 20.75
C LEU A 63 -15.54 -46.47 20.36
N LYS A 64 -16.67 -46.12 19.71
CA LYS A 64 -17.64 -47.12 19.22
C LYS A 64 -17.21 -47.84 17.94
N VAL A 65 -16.26 -47.30 17.18
CA VAL A 65 -15.75 -47.94 15.95
C VAL A 65 -14.67 -49.00 16.26
N GLN A 66 -14.07 -48.99 17.45
CA GLN A 66 -13.07 -49.98 17.87
C GLN A 66 -13.62 -51.27 18.50
N LEU A 67 -14.94 -51.40 18.72
CA LEU A 67 -15.55 -52.57 19.39
C LEU A 67 -16.31 -53.55 18.47
N HIS A 68 -16.32 -53.31 17.16
CA HIS A 68 -16.91 -54.24 16.18
C HIS A 68 -15.96 -54.51 15.00
N SER A 69 -14.92 -55.29 15.28
CA SER A 69 -14.28 -56.19 14.31
C SER A 69 -13.15 -56.94 15.04
N GLY A 70 -13.48 -58.11 15.59
CA GLY A 70 -12.46 -59.05 16.02
C GLY A 70 -11.78 -59.63 14.79
N GLN A 71 -10.58 -59.13 14.47
CA GLN A 71 -9.51 -59.89 13.83
C GLN A 71 -8.21 -59.07 13.87
N GLN A 72 -7.23 -59.58 14.60
CA GLN A 72 -5.84 -59.11 14.55
C GLN A 72 -5.27 -59.32 13.15
N LYS A 73 -4.85 -58.24 12.48
CA LYS A 73 -3.71 -58.26 11.54
C LYS A 73 -2.92 -56.95 11.70
N SER A 74 -1.61 -57.12 11.85
CA SER A 74 -0.61 -56.08 12.01
C SER A 74 -0.54 -55.14 10.79
N CYS A 75 -0.78 -53.85 11.00
CA CYS A 75 -0.36 -52.77 10.10
C CYS A 75 0.03 -51.55 10.96
N ILE A 76 1.24 -51.56 11.52
CA ILE A 76 1.86 -50.34 12.04
C ILE A 76 2.59 -49.69 10.86
N GLY A 77 2.05 -48.56 10.38
CA GLY A 77 2.48 -47.79 9.20
C GLY A 77 1.31 -47.65 8.22
N PRO A 78 1.00 -46.49 7.59
CA PRO A 78 1.73 -45.23 7.42
C PRO A 78 1.01 -44.00 8.06
N VAL A 79 0.23 -44.20 9.12
CA VAL A 79 -0.61 -43.15 9.74
C VAL A 79 0.22 -42.11 10.53
N THR A 80 1.38 -42.48 11.06
CA THR A 80 2.27 -41.54 11.77
C THR A 80 2.92 -40.52 10.83
N SER A 81 3.11 -40.85 9.54
CA SER A 81 3.71 -39.93 8.57
C SER A 81 2.74 -38.84 8.10
N GLU A 82 1.45 -39.16 7.95
CA GLU A 82 0.42 -38.18 7.57
C GLU A 82 0.00 -37.30 8.75
N ILE A 83 -0.02 -37.85 9.97
CA ILE A 83 -0.27 -37.05 11.19
C ILE A 83 0.92 -36.12 11.46
N ALA A 84 2.16 -36.56 11.26
CA ALA A 84 3.33 -35.69 11.36
C ALA A 84 3.34 -34.60 10.27
N LYS A 85 3.01 -34.94 9.00
CA LYS A 85 2.89 -33.97 7.90
C LYS A 85 1.77 -32.95 8.13
N SER A 86 0.62 -33.38 8.63
CA SER A 86 -0.49 -32.49 8.97
C SER A 86 -0.21 -31.66 10.21
N THR A 87 0.49 -32.18 11.22
CA THR A 87 0.92 -31.41 12.40
C THR A 87 2.00 -30.38 12.05
N ILE A 88 2.91 -30.69 11.14
CA ILE A 88 3.90 -29.74 10.59
C ILE A 88 3.20 -28.69 9.71
N ALA A 89 2.20 -29.09 8.90
CA ALA A 89 1.40 -28.16 8.10
C ALA A 89 0.55 -27.24 8.98
N ILE A 90 -0.02 -27.74 10.08
CA ILE A 90 -0.76 -26.96 11.07
C ILE A 90 0.18 -26.05 11.86
N ARG A 91 1.39 -26.51 12.26
CA ARG A 91 2.40 -25.65 12.89
C ARG A 91 2.92 -24.56 11.95
N LYS A 92 3.14 -24.86 10.65
CA LYS A 92 3.50 -23.86 9.64
C LYS A 92 2.36 -22.87 9.42
N LYS A 93 1.11 -23.35 9.33
CA LYS A 93 -0.07 -22.50 9.18
C LYS A 93 -0.30 -21.60 10.39
N ASN A 94 -0.10 -22.11 11.61
CA ASN A 94 -0.18 -21.32 12.84
C ASN A 94 1.00 -20.34 12.98
N ASN A 95 2.20 -20.65 12.47
CA ASN A 95 3.31 -19.70 12.42
C ASN A 95 3.11 -18.60 11.36
N CYS A 96 2.53 -18.93 10.19
CA CYS A 96 2.14 -17.95 9.17
C CYS A 96 0.97 -17.09 9.65
N GLU A 97 -0.02 -17.67 10.34
CA GLU A 97 -1.10 -16.94 11.00
C GLU A 97 -0.56 -16.06 12.12
N ASN A 98 0.43 -16.49 12.91
CA ASN A 98 1.07 -15.63 13.92
C ASN A 98 1.96 -14.53 13.30
N LEU A 99 2.59 -14.75 12.14
CA LEU A 99 3.34 -13.71 11.43
C LEU A 99 2.40 -12.69 10.77
N LEU A 100 1.32 -13.16 10.12
CA LEU A 100 0.26 -12.32 9.56
C LEU A 100 -0.46 -11.56 10.67
N VAL A 101 -0.82 -12.22 11.77
CA VAL A 101 -1.40 -11.57 12.95
C VAL A 101 -0.38 -10.62 13.58
N SER A 102 0.92 -10.90 13.69
CA SER A 102 1.87 -9.89 14.18
C SER A 102 2.05 -8.69 13.23
N ARG A 103 2.00 -8.92 11.90
CA ARG A 103 2.09 -7.89 10.86
C ARG A 103 0.80 -7.08 10.69
N ALA A 104 -0.32 -7.62 11.13
CA ALA A 104 -1.65 -7.06 10.97
C ALA A 104 -2.18 -6.52 12.30
N SER A 105 -2.18 -7.29 13.38
CA SER A 105 -2.82 -6.97 14.66
C SER A 105 -2.27 -5.72 15.32
N GLN A 106 -1.01 -5.34 15.05
CA GLN A 106 -0.43 -4.09 15.53
C GLN A 106 -0.84 -2.87 14.69
N PHE A 107 -1.38 -3.09 13.49
CA PHE A 107 -1.85 -2.06 12.55
C PHE A 107 -3.39 -1.91 12.50
N TRP A 108 -4.15 -2.96 12.80
CA TRP A 108 -5.62 -2.96 12.61
C TRP A 108 -6.41 -2.43 13.82
N SER A 109 -5.91 -2.51 15.05
CA SER A 109 -6.66 -2.01 16.23
C SER A 109 -6.84 -0.49 16.21
N ASP A 110 -5.88 0.24 15.66
CA ASP A 110 -5.87 1.71 15.66
C ASP A 110 -6.61 2.30 14.43
N SER A 111 -6.96 1.45 13.46
CA SER A 111 -7.41 1.88 12.13
C SER A 111 -8.88 2.30 12.04
N PHE A 112 -9.77 1.82 12.92
CA PHE A 112 -11.21 2.07 12.74
C PHE A 112 -11.65 3.48 13.15
N GLU A 113 -11.12 4.03 14.25
CA GLU A 113 -11.35 5.44 14.65
C GLU A 113 -10.55 6.44 13.81
N MET A 114 -9.41 6.00 13.26
CA MET A 114 -8.52 6.80 12.44
C MET A 114 -9.04 6.96 10.99
N ASN A 115 -9.78 5.96 10.47
CA ASN A 115 -10.27 5.93 9.10
C ASN A 115 -11.31 7.01 8.76
N SER A 116 -12.19 7.42 9.68
CA SER A 116 -13.21 8.46 9.40
C SER A 116 -12.67 9.89 9.51
N LYS A 117 -11.64 10.12 10.33
CA LYS A 117 -11.02 11.43 10.53
C LYS A 117 -9.96 11.75 9.48
N ILE A 118 -9.22 10.75 9.02
CA ILE A 118 -8.15 10.91 8.03
C ILE A 118 -8.67 10.80 6.61
N PHE A 119 -9.58 9.86 6.29
CA PHE A 119 -9.98 9.57 4.91
C PHE A 119 -11.35 10.17 4.56
N LYS A 120 -11.39 11.49 4.39
CA LYS A 120 -12.62 12.28 4.16
C LYS A 120 -13.26 12.05 2.79
N HIS A 121 -12.46 11.64 1.81
CA HIS A 121 -12.90 11.51 0.41
C HIS A 121 -12.84 10.08 -0.14
N SER A 122 -12.79 9.07 0.73
CA SER A 122 -12.95 7.67 0.33
C SER A 122 -14.40 7.40 -0.07
N GLY A 123 -14.63 6.79 -1.23
CA GLY A 123 -15.97 6.48 -1.72
C GLY A 123 -15.96 5.39 -2.78
N CYS A 124 -17.16 4.90 -3.14
CA CYS A 124 -17.34 3.95 -4.25
C CYS A 124 -16.63 4.54 -5.49
N TYR A 125 -15.69 3.78 -6.07
CA TYR A 125 -14.78 4.16 -7.17
C TYR A 125 -13.49 4.93 -6.87
N ARG A 126 -13.30 5.48 -5.66
CA ARG A 126 -12.05 6.18 -5.26
C ARG A 126 -11.57 5.69 -3.90
N GLU A 127 -11.52 4.37 -3.76
CA GLU A 127 -11.12 3.71 -2.52
C GLU A 127 -9.63 3.86 -2.28
N THR A 128 -9.27 4.12 -1.02
CA THR A 128 -7.86 4.22 -0.61
C THR A 128 -7.17 2.86 -0.67
N SER A 129 -5.84 2.87 -0.78
CA SER A 129 -4.98 1.69 -0.66
C SER A 129 -4.47 1.48 0.78
N TYR A 130 -5.09 2.13 1.77
CA TYR A 130 -4.66 2.12 3.17
C TYR A 130 -4.40 0.67 3.67
N PRO A 131 -3.28 0.40 4.37
CA PRO A 131 -2.32 1.36 4.95
C PRO A 131 -1.27 1.91 3.96
N PHE A 132 -1.28 1.48 2.71
CA PHE A 132 -0.29 1.88 1.72
C PHE A 132 -0.64 3.20 1.05
N ILE A 133 0.38 3.91 0.58
CA ILE A 133 0.17 5.10 -0.25
C ILE A 133 -0.20 4.77 -1.69
N SER A 134 -1.13 5.57 -2.19
CA SER A 134 -1.56 5.69 -3.58
C SER A 134 -2.11 7.10 -3.73
N GLY A 135 -2.36 7.53 -4.96
CA GLY A 135 -2.91 8.86 -5.17
C GLY A 135 -4.27 9.08 -4.51
N ASP A 136 -5.14 8.07 -4.52
CA ASP A 136 -6.42 8.14 -3.81
C ASP A 136 -6.29 8.06 -2.29
N THR A 137 -5.20 7.47 -1.79
CA THR A 137 -4.87 7.54 -0.36
C THR A 137 -4.49 8.96 0.04
N PHE A 138 -3.65 9.65 -0.73
CA PHE A 138 -3.32 11.06 -0.51
C PHE A 138 -4.54 11.96 -0.70
N ARG A 139 -5.35 11.72 -1.73
CA ARG A 139 -6.61 12.42 -1.99
C ARG A 139 -7.55 12.35 -0.81
N ALA A 140 -7.67 11.17 -0.21
CA ALA A 140 -8.56 10.98 0.91
C ALA A 140 -8.08 11.69 2.19
N MET A 141 -6.77 11.95 2.35
CA MET A 141 -6.20 12.75 3.45
C MET A 141 -6.46 14.25 3.36
N ALA A 142 -6.89 14.75 2.20
CA ALA A 142 -7.03 16.17 1.96
C ALA A 142 -8.33 16.74 2.54
N ASP A 143 -8.29 18.04 2.85
CA ASP A 143 -9.45 18.82 3.28
C ASP A 143 -10.25 19.31 2.05
N HIS A 144 -9.55 19.59 0.96
CA HIS A 144 -10.13 19.96 -0.34
C HIS A 144 -9.55 19.10 -1.45
N VAL A 145 -10.38 18.75 -2.43
CA VAL A 145 -9.98 17.98 -3.61
C VAL A 145 -10.36 18.74 -4.86
N TYR A 146 -9.39 18.89 -5.77
CA TYR A 146 -9.63 19.33 -7.14
C TYR A 146 -9.02 18.34 -8.13
N ASP A 147 -9.88 17.54 -8.73
CA ASP A 147 -9.56 16.54 -9.74
C ASP A 147 -10.79 16.35 -10.65
N GLU A 148 -10.77 15.35 -11.53
CA GLU A 148 -11.84 15.06 -12.49
C GLU A 148 -13.22 14.81 -11.85
N THR A 149 -13.30 14.63 -10.52
CA THR A 149 -14.56 14.49 -9.78
C THR A 149 -15.14 15.84 -9.33
N THR A 150 -14.46 16.95 -9.59
CA THR A 150 -14.88 18.30 -9.19
C THR A 150 -15.06 19.20 -10.41
N LEU A 151 -16.30 19.66 -10.64
CA LEU A 151 -16.59 20.62 -11.69
C LEU A 151 -15.90 21.96 -11.39
N ILE A 152 -15.44 22.65 -12.44
CA ILE A 152 -14.79 23.98 -12.29
C ILE A 152 -15.70 25.00 -11.57
N THR A 153 -17.01 24.93 -11.78
CA THR A 153 -18.00 25.80 -11.12
C THR A 153 -18.14 25.53 -9.63
N ASP A 154 -17.87 24.30 -9.20
CA ASP A 154 -17.86 23.95 -7.78
C ASP A 154 -16.50 24.33 -7.17
N TRP A 155 -15.42 24.09 -7.92
CA TRP A 155 -14.08 24.48 -7.52
C TRP A 155 -13.96 25.98 -7.27
N SER A 156 -14.54 26.82 -8.13
CA SER A 156 -14.52 28.29 -7.96
C SER A 156 -15.18 28.78 -6.66
N LYS A 157 -16.07 27.97 -6.07
CA LYS A 157 -16.66 28.22 -4.75
C LYS A 157 -15.80 27.62 -3.63
N LYS A 158 -15.34 26.37 -3.79
CA LYS A 158 -14.51 25.66 -2.81
C LYS A 158 -13.18 26.37 -2.54
N VAL A 159 -12.53 26.92 -3.57
CA VAL A 159 -11.25 27.61 -3.47
C VAL A 159 -11.30 28.80 -2.48
N GLN A 160 -12.46 29.44 -2.34
CA GLN A 160 -12.69 30.55 -1.41
C GLN A 160 -12.84 30.07 0.05
N GLN A 161 -13.08 28.79 0.27
CA GLN A 161 -13.28 28.17 1.58
C GLN A 161 -11.99 27.59 2.16
N ILE A 162 -10.89 27.64 1.41
CA ILE A 162 -9.58 27.18 1.86
C ILE A 162 -9.12 28.05 3.04
N SER A 163 -8.95 27.39 4.18
CA SER A 163 -8.57 27.98 5.46
C SER A 163 -7.10 27.68 5.81
N ASP A 164 -6.59 28.38 6.82
CA ASP A 164 -5.21 28.21 7.28
C ASP A 164 -4.93 26.77 7.72
N GLY A 165 -3.93 26.15 7.09
CA GLY A 165 -3.47 24.79 7.35
C GLY A 165 -4.18 23.71 6.53
N ASP A 166 -5.19 24.06 5.72
CA ASP A 166 -5.89 23.08 4.91
C ASP A 166 -4.95 22.38 3.93
N ILE A 167 -5.16 21.08 3.75
CA ILE A 167 -4.50 20.26 2.73
C ILE A 167 -5.39 20.26 1.49
N VAL A 168 -4.84 20.70 0.36
CA VAL A 168 -5.50 20.73 -0.94
C VAL A 168 -4.86 19.67 -1.82
N PHE A 169 -5.62 18.61 -2.13
CA PHE A 169 -5.23 17.66 -3.16
C PHE A 169 -5.62 18.18 -4.54
N LEU A 170 -4.67 18.10 -5.47
CA LEU A 170 -4.81 18.58 -6.83
C LEU A 170 -4.33 17.50 -7.80
N LYS A 171 -5.16 17.12 -8.77
CA LYS A 171 -4.65 16.39 -9.93
C LYS A 171 -3.71 17.29 -10.70
N THR A 172 -2.47 16.82 -10.95
CA THR A 172 -1.42 17.68 -11.51
C THR A 172 -1.80 18.37 -12.82
N ASP A 173 -2.65 17.74 -13.63
CA ASP A 173 -3.12 18.32 -14.90
C ASP A 173 -3.93 19.62 -14.72
N TYR A 174 -4.48 19.87 -13.53
CA TYR A 174 -5.35 21.02 -13.23
C TYR A 174 -4.60 22.19 -12.58
N LEU A 175 -3.26 22.18 -12.61
CA LEU A 175 -2.44 23.28 -12.09
C LEU A 175 -2.77 24.63 -12.73
N CYS A 176 -3.10 24.66 -14.02
CA CYS A 176 -3.46 25.88 -14.73
C CYS A 176 -4.72 26.52 -14.12
N ASP A 177 -5.78 25.74 -14.02
CA ASP A 177 -7.08 26.17 -13.51
C ASP A 177 -6.98 26.54 -12.03
N PHE A 178 -6.25 25.73 -11.25
CA PHE A 178 -6.01 25.99 -9.83
C PHE A 178 -5.33 27.36 -9.61
N PHE A 179 -4.21 27.60 -10.29
CA PHE A 179 -3.47 28.85 -10.10
C PHE A 179 -4.13 30.06 -10.78
N SER A 180 -5.06 29.87 -11.72
CA SER A 180 -5.87 30.97 -12.25
C SER A 180 -6.77 31.62 -11.19
N LEU A 181 -7.12 30.86 -10.14
CA LEU A 181 -7.96 31.30 -9.02
C LEU A 181 -7.15 31.53 -7.73
N PHE A 182 -5.82 31.57 -7.82
CA PHE A 182 -4.94 31.67 -6.65
C PHE A 182 -5.18 32.94 -5.80
N THR A 183 -5.58 34.04 -6.43
CA THR A 183 -5.92 35.28 -5.73
C THR A 183 -7.15 35.15 -4.83
N SER A 184 -8.08 34.26 -5.18
CA SER A 184 -9.31 33.98 -4.43
C SER A 184 -9.08 33.12 -3.17
N ILE A 185 -7.91 32.50 -3.04
CA ILE A 185 -7.54 31.72 -1.86
C ILE A 185 -7.19 32.68 -0.72
N SER A 186 -7.91 32.61 0.40
CA SER A 186 -7.65 33.48 1.55
C SER A 186 -6.68 32.84 2.55
N GLY A 187 -6.85 31.55 2.84
CA GLY A 187 -6.01 30.82 3.78
C GLY A 187 -4.63 30.43 3.25
N ARG A 188 -3.72 30.19 4.17
CA ARG A 188 -2.42 29.56 3.90
C ARG A 188 -2.58 28.05 3.88
N PHE A 189 -2.10 27.35 2.87
CA PHE A 189 -2.45 25.95 2.63
C PHE A 189 -1.25 25.09 2.25
N ILE A 190 -1.44 23.77 2.36
CA ILE A 190 -0.53 22.75 1.86
C ILE A 190 -1.10 22.23 0.54
N LEU A 191 -0.30 22.24 -0.52
CA LEU A 191 -0.68 21.70 -1.82
C LEU A 191 -0.13 20.29 -1.99
N VAL A 192 -0.96 19.35 -2.45
CA VAL A 192 -0.56 17.98 -2.77
C VAL A 192 -0.91 17.70 -4.22
N THR A 193 0.09 17.65 -5.11
CA THR A 193 -0.12 17.33 -6.53
C THR A 193 0.21 15.88 -6.83
N HIS A 194 -0.76 15.15 -7.37
CA HIS A 194 -0.66 13.73 -7.67
C HIS A 194 -1.58 13.34 -8.85
N ASN A 195 -1.71 12.04 -9.13
CA ASN A 195 -2.64 11.45 -10.11
C ASN A 195 -2.46 12.00 -11.53
N GLY A 196 -1.24 12.40 -11.86
CA GLY A 196 -0.83 12.84 -13.19
C GLY A 196 0.66 12.58 -13.39
N ASP A 197 1.05 12.42 -14.65
CA ASP A 197 2.44 12.14 -15.03
C ASP A 197 3.28 13.42 -15.13
N SER A 198 2.61 14.57 -15.29
CA SER A 198 3.24 15.88 -15.39
C SER A 198 4.10 16.19 -14.17
N SER A 199 5.21 16.90 -14.38
CA SER A 199 6.02 17.40 -13.28
C SER A 199 5.42 18.67 -12.67
N ALA A 200 5.72 18.89 -11.40
CA ALA A 200 5.38 20.10 -10.67
C ALA A 200 6.65 20.64 -9.98
N PRO A 201 6.83 21.94 -9.77
CA PRO A 201 5.92 23.02 -10.10
C PRO A 201 5.95 23.42 -11.59
N GLY A 202 6.95 22.99 -12.37
CA GLY A 202 7.13 23.40 -13.76
C GLY A 202 7.05 24.92 -13.93
N ARG A 203 6.16 25.39 -14.82
CA ARG A 203 5.94 26.83 -15.05
C ARG A 203 5.33 27.59 -13.87
N PHE A 204 4.79 26.90 -12.87
CA PHE A 204 4.15 27.47 -11.69
C PHE A 204 5.12 27.68 -10.51
N LYS A 205 6.43 27.52 -10.73
CA LYS A 205 7.46 27.70 -9.69
C LYS A 205 7.43 29.04 -8.96
N ILE A 206 6.87 30.09 -9.57
CA ILE A 206 6.73 31.40 -8.94
C ILE A 206 5.88 31.35 -7.66
N PHE A 207 4.89 30.44 -7.59
CA PHE A 207 4.01 30.32 -6.43
C PHE A 207 4.69 29.72 -5.19
N LEU A 208 5.87 29.10 -5.35
CA LEU A 208 6.68 28.61 -4.23
C LEU A 208 7.15 29.73 -3.30
N TRP A 209 7.21 30.97 -3.79
CA TRP A 209 7.59 32.15 -3.03
C TRP A 209 6.42 32.81 -2.31
N SER A 210 5.18 32.35 -2.52
CA SER A 210 4.02 32.92 -1.84
C SER A 210 3.94 32.44 -0.39
N ASP A 211 3.59 33.35 0.52
CA ASP A 211 3.31 33.04 1.92
C ASP A 211 2.01 32.26 2.12
N LYS A 212 1.11 32.28 1.12
CA LYS A 212 -0.09 31.43 1.11
C LYS A 212 0.26 29.95 0.96
N LEU A 213 1.37 29.62 0.32
CA LEU A 213 1.80 28.24 0.17
C LEU A 213 2.74 27.86 1.31
N LEU A 214 2.35 26.89 2.12
CA LEU A 214 3.12 26.41 3.28
C LEU A 214 4.08 25.31 2.90
N GLY A 215 3.59 24.41 2.04
CA GLY A 215 4.34 23.32 1.47
C GLY A 215 3.61 22.81 0.24
N TRP A 216 4.38 22.30 -0.71
CA TRP A 216 3.91 21.67 -1.93
C TRP A 216 4.52 20.29 -1.99
N PHE A 217 3.69 19.28 -1.78
CA PHE A 217 4.04 17.88 -1.89
C PHE A 217 3.71 17.39 -3.31
N ALA A 218 4.72 17.00 -4.09
CA ALA A 218 4.56 16.64 -5.50
C ALA A 218 5.11 15.26 -5.82
N SER A 219 4.35 14.46 -6.59
CA SER A 219 4.78 13.11 -6.99
C SER A 219 5.89 13.09 -8.04
N ASN A 220 6.04 14.17 -8.80
CA ASN A 220 7.07 14.34 -9.83
C ASN A 220 7.68 15.75 -9.71
N PRO A 221 8.47 16.07 -8.66
CA PRO A 221 9.03 17.39 -8.50
C PRO A 221 10.13 17.65 -9.53
N ASP A 222 10.08 18.73 -10.30
CA ASP A 222 11.13 19.11 -11.27
C ASP A 222 12.04 20.26 -10.81
N PHE A 223 11.93 20.62 -9.53
CA PHE A 223 12.65 21.75 -8.94
C PHE A 223 13.05 21.43 -7.50
N GLU A 224 14.06 22.14 -6.98
CA GLU A 224 14.46 22.09 -5.57
C GLU A 224 14.07 23.40 -4.89
N HIS A 225 13.29 23.32 -3.81
CA HIS A 225 12.86 24.48 -3.04
C HIS A 225 12.50 24.06 -1.61
N PRO A 226 12.75 24.89 -0.57
CA PRO A 226 12.42 24.54 0.81
C PRO A 226 10.95 24.23 1.08
N LYS A 227 10.04 24.77 0.26
CA LYS A 227 8.59 24.48 0.30
C LYS A 227 8.14 23.38 -0.66
N LEU A 228 9.03 22.77 -1.44
CA LEU A 228 8.68 21.72 -2.41
C LEU A 228 9.24 20.39 -1.93
N TYR A 229 8.33 19.47 -1.63
CA TYR A 229 8.62 18.18 -1.05
C TYR A 229 8.28 17.07 -2.05
N PRO A 230 9.20 16.15 -2.36
CA PRO A 230 8.82 14.96 -3.10
C PRO A 230 7.87 14.10 -2.26
N ILE A 231 6.88 13.50 -2.91
CA ILE A 231 6.07 12.39 -2.38
C ILE A 231 6.11 11.21 -3.35
N PRO A 232 5.92 9.96 -2.88
CA PRO A 232 5.87 8.80 -3.75
C PRO A 232 4.63 8.84 -4.65
N ILE A 233 4.76 8.39 -5.90
CA ILE A 233 3.59 8.06 -6.72
C ILE A 233 2.82 6.84 -6.16
N GLY A 234 3.54 5.98 -5.42
CA GLY A 234 2.97 4.89 -4.66
C GLY A 234 2.43 3.72 -5.46
N LEU A 235 1.50 2.99 -4.85
CA LEU A 235 0.73 1.97 -5.56
C LEU A 235 -0.26 2.63 -6.52
N ALA A 236 -0.61 1.93 -7.59
CA ALA A 236 -1.66 2.38 -8.48
C ALA A 236 -3.01 2.44 -7.74
N ASN A 237 -3.89 3.38 -8.13
CA ASN A 237 -5.20 3.55 -7.51
C ASN A 237 -6.08 2.30 -7.68
N THR A 238 -6.97 2.02 -6.73
CA THR A 238 -7.76 0.78 -6.67
C THR A 238 -8.70 0.59 -7.86
N TYR A 239 -9.12 1.68 -8.52
CA TYR A 239 -9.98 1.65 -9.70
C TYR A 239 -9.26 1.21 -10.98
N VAL A 240 -7.92 1.13 -10.99
CA VAL A 240 -7.17 0.53 -12.10
C VAL A 240 -6.81 -0.92 -11.80
N SER A 241 -6.75 -1.75 -12.85
CA SER A 241 -6.56 -3.20 -12.72
C SER A 241 -5.29 -3.62 -11.99
N HIS A 242 -4.23 -2.81 -12.09
CA HIS A 242 -2.94 -3.01 -11.44
C HIS A 242 -2.81 -2.28 -10.09
N GLY A 243 -3.91 -1.73 -9.57
CA GLY A 243 -4.03 -1.21 -8.20
C GLY A 243 -4.92 -2.07 -7.31
N ASN A 244 -5.31 -3.27 -7.78
CA ASN A 244 -6.23 -4.14 -7.06
C ASN A 244 -5.61 -4.64 -5.75
N MET A 245 -6.11 -4.11 -4.62
CA MET A 245 -5.55 -4.43 -3.32
C MET A 245 -5.79 -5.86 -2.87
N THR A 246 -6.87 -6.51 -3.32
CA THR A 246 -7.10 -7.93 -3.02
C THR A 246 -5.97 -8.80 -3.61
N ILE A 247 -5.54 -8.49 -4.84
CA ILE A 247 -4.44 -9.21 -5.49
C ILE A 247 -3.10 -8.89 -4.81
N PHE A 248 -2.85 -7.65 -4.42
CA PHE A 248 -1.66 -7.30 -3.62
C PHE A 248 -1.62 -8.05 -2.30
N MET A 249 -2.72 -8.05 -1.53
CA MET A 249 -2.76 -8.70 -0.22
C MET A 249 -2.63 -10.22 -0.34
N ASP A 250 -3.19 -10.85 -1.37
CA ASP A 250 -2.94 -12.26 -1.67
C ASP A 250 -1.46 -12.53 -1.99
N ALA A 251 -0.82 -11.66 -2.78
CA ALA A 251 0.59 -11.78 -3.10
C ALA A 251 1.50 -11.59 -1.86
N LEU A 252 1.17 -10.65 -0.97
CA LEU A 252 1.89 -10.40 0.28
C LEU A 252 1.66 -11.49 1.33
N GLY A 253 0.50 -12.15 1.29
CA GLY A 253 0.15 -13.26 2.16
C GLY A 253 0.86 -14.57 1.79
N LYS A 254 1.38 -14.68 0.56
CA LYS A 254 2.30 -15.77 0.19
C LYS A 254 3.64 -15.54 0.86
N ASP A 255 4.33 -16.63 1.24
CA ASP A 255 5.67 -16.54 1.82
C ASP A 255 6.62 -15.86 0.83
N VAL A 256 6.82 -14.54 0.99
CA VAL A 256 7.74 -13.75 0.19
C VAL A 256 9.11 -14.43 0.28
N LYS A 257 9.63 -14.84 -0.88
CA LYS A 257 10.86 -15.62 -0.92
C LYS A 257 11.99 -14.80 -0.30
N PRO A 258 12.75 -15.37 0.67
CA PRO A 258 13.98 -14.76 1.14
C PRO A 258 14.86 -14.41 -0.06
N GLY A 259 15.59 -13.29 0.00
CA GLY A 259 16.35 -12.78 -1.12
C GLY A 259 17.29 -13.80 -1.79
N ALA A 260 17.90 -14.69 -0.99
CA ALA A 260 18.77 -15.76 -1.47
C ALA A 260 18.06 -16.82 -2.33
N ASN A 261 16.74 -16.97 -2.17
CA ASN A 261 15.91 -17.97 -2.87
C ASN A 261 15.16 -17.37 -4.08
N ARG A 262 15.43 -16.10 -4.40
CA ARG A 262 14.83 -15.41 -5.54
C ARG A 262 15.56 -15.77 -6.82
N ASN A 263 14.82 -16.25 -7.82
CA ASN A 263 15.42 -16.85 -9.00
C ASN A 263 15.78 -15.86 -10.10
N ILE A 264 15.14 -14.69 -10.10
CA ILE A 264 15.36 -13.63 -11.08
C ILE A 264 16.41 -12.67 -10.50
N LEU A 265 17.51 -12.46 -11.23
CA LEU A 265 18.52 -11.47 -10.82
C LEU A 265 17.97 -10.06 -11.03
N VAL A 266 17.61 -9.73 -12.27
CA VAL A 266 17.03 -8.43 -12.64
C VAL A 266 15.72 -8.64 -13.37
N TYR A 267 14.65 -8.02 -12.88
CA TYR A 267 13.35 -7.99 -13.55
C TYR A 267 13.18 -6.72 -14.37
N ILE A 268 12.74 -6.88 -15.61
CA ILE A 268 12.57 -5.81 -16.59
C ILE A 268 11.15 -5.90 -17.14
N ASN A 269 10.27 -4.98 -16.75
CA ASN A 269 8.86 -4.98 -17.18
C ASN A 269 8.33 -3.59 -17.53
N PHE A 270 8.95 -2.86 -18.45
CA PHE A 270 8.48 -1.53 -18.86
C PHE A 270 8.26 -1.45 -20.36
N SER A 271 7.31 -0.60 -20.78
CA SER A 271 7.19 -0.21 -22.19
C SER A 271 8.22 0.87 -22.51
N ILE A 272 8.99 0.68 -23.57
CA ILE A 272 9.99 1.66 -24.04
C ILE A 272 9.32 2.98 -24.45
N GLY A 273 8.11 2.92 -25.03
CA GLY A 273 7.46 4.07 -25.67
C GLY A 273 7.12 5.24 -24.74
N THR A 274 6.99 5.01 -23.43
CA THR A 274 6.71 6.10 -22.46
C THR A 274 7.94 6.95 -22.14
N ASN A 275 9.15 6.43 -22.40
CA ASN A 275 10.40 7.19 -22.24
C ASN A 275 11.48 6.53 -23.09
N LEU A 276 11.46 6.83 -24.40
CA LEU A 276 12.30 6.17 -25.38
C LEU A 276 13.79 6.22 -25.01
N MET A 277 14.27 7.39 -24.54
CA MET A 277 15.67 7.61 -24.23
C MET A 277 16.12 6.75 -23.04
N GLN A 278 15.47 6.90 -21.87
CA GLN A 278 15.95 6.23 -20.66
C GLN A 278 15.65 4.73 -20.68
N ARG A 279 14.49 4.33 -21.20
CA ARG A 279 14.09 2.91 -21.20
C ARG A 279 14.83 2.09 -22.25
N SER A 280 15.20 2.66 -23.40
CA SER A 280 16.05 1.95 -24.37
C SER A 280 17.47 1.76 -23.85
N ARG A 281 18.05 2.78 -23.19
CA ARG A 281 19.38 2.66 -22.55
C ARG A 281 19.38 1.59 -21.47
N ALA A 282 18.40 1.65 -20.56
CA ALA A 282 18.23 0.66 -19.51
C ALA A 282 18.08 -0.76 -20.11
N LEU A 283 17.19 -0.95 -21.07
CA LEU A 283 17.02 -2.27 -21.69
C LEU A 283 18.30 -2.76 -22.39
N SER A 284 18.97 -1.90 -23.14
CA SER A 284 20.20 -2.24 -23.87
C SER A 284 21.30 -2.74 -22.92
N HIS A 285 21.44 -2.10 -21.77
CA HIS A 285 22.44 -2.43 -20.75
C HIS A 285 22.13 -3.74 -20.04
N PHE A 286 20.90 -3.91 -19.54
CA PHE A 286 20.55 -5.02 -18.64
C PHE A 286 20.07 -6.29 -19.36
N ARG A 287 19.69 -6.23 -20.65
CA ARG A 287 19.09 -7.38 -21.38
C ARG A 287 20.01 -8.60 -21.50
N ASN A 288 21.32 -8.43 -21.38
CA ASN A 288 22.30 -9.51 -21.52
C ASN A 288 22.78 -10.07 -20.17
N PHE A 289 22.25 -9.59 -19.04
CA PHE A 289 22.65 -10.10 -17.73
C PHE A 289 22.12 -11.52 -17.53
N THR A 290 22.94 -12.39 -16.95
CA THR A 290 22.59 -13.78 -16.72
C THR A 290 21.48 -13.90 -15.66
N ARG A 291 20.43 -14.68 -15.95
CA ARG A 291 19.22 -14.83 -15.12
C ARG A 291 18.41 -13.53 -14.94
N ASN A 292 18.46 -12.62 -15.90
CA ASN A 292 17.43 -11.59 -15.98
C ASN A 292 16.08 -12.21 -16.41
N HIS A 293 15.01 -11.45 -16.19
CA HIS A 293 13.70 -11.78 -16.72
C HIS A 293 13.13 -10.54 -17.40
N LEU A 294 13.02 -10.62 -18.72
CA LEU A 294 12.28 -9.67 -19.52
C LEU A 294 10.82 -10.10 -19.56
N ALA A 295 9.95 -9.31 -18.94
CA ALA A 295 8.52 -9.60 -18.89
C ALA A 295 7.94 -9.65 -20.31
N LYS A 296 7.00 -10.57 -20.51
CA LYS A 296 6.26 -10.68 -21.76
C LYS A 296 5.29 -9.51 -21.90
N LEU A 297 4.91 -9.20 -23.14
CA LEU A 297 3.82 -8.26 -23.39
C LEU A 297 2.54 -8.76 -22.68
N ARG A 298 1.87 -7.85 -21.96
CA ARG A 298 0.57 -8.10 -21.29
C ARG A 298 0.61 -9.10 -20.12
N THR A 299 1.71 -9.14 -19.35
CA THR A 299 1.78 -9.93 -18.10
C THR A 299 0.59 -9.63 -17.17
N PRO A 300 -0.21 -10.64 -16.78
CA PRO A 300 -1.29 -10.46 -15.83
C PRO A 300 -0.78 -9.94 -14.49
N PHE A 301 -1.60 -9.14 -13.80
CA PHE A 301 -1.15 -8.44 -12.60
C PHE A 301 -0.66 -9.38 -11.47
N TYR A 302 -1.34 -10.50 -11.23
CA TYR A 302 -0.87 -11.49 -10.23
C TYR A 302 0.50 -12.09 -10.59
N GLN A 303 0.77 -12.31 -11.88
CA GLN A 303 2.03 -12.85 -12.37
C GLN A 303 3.14 -11.81 -12.26
N TYR A 304 2.82 -10.54 -12.54
CA TYR A 304 3.72 -9.43 -12.29
C TYR A 304 4.16 -9.36 -10.83
N LEU A 305 3.24 -9.47 -9.87
CA LEU A 305 3.59 -9.48 -8.44
C LEU A 305 4.42 -10.71 -8.05
N ASP A 306 4.11 -11.89 -8.60
CA ASP A 306 4.91 -13.10 -8.37
C ASP A 306 6.35 -12.94 -8.91
N ASP A 307 6.50 -12.37 -10.11
CA ASP A 307 7.81 -12.05 -10.67
C ASP A 307 8.56 -11.06 -9.78
N LEU A 308 7.92 -9.97 -9.30
CA LEU A 308 8.53 -9.03 -8.36
C LEU A 308 9.01 -9.73 -7.07
N GLY A 309 8.16 -10.55 -6.46
CA GLY A 309 8.49 -11.32 -5.26
C GLY A 309 9.59 -12.36 -5.47
N ASN A 310 9.81 -12.78 -6.71
CA ASN A 310 10.85 -13.71 -7.12
C ASN A 310 12.12 -13.02 -7.67
N SER A 311 12.19 -11.69 -7.62
CA SER A 311 13.28 -10.89 -8.17
C SER A 311 14.15 -10.25 -7.11
N ARG A 312 15.48 -10.33 -7.28
CA ARG A 312 16.42 -9.64 -6.38
C ARG A 312 16.41 -8.14 -6.65
N PHE A 313 16.54 -7.77 -7.93
CA PHE A 313 16.55 -6.38 -8.39
C PHE A 313 15.45 -6.14 -9.41
N VAL A 314 14.88 -4.93 -9.39
CA VAL A 314 13.84 -4.52 -10.34
C VAL A 314 14.26 -3.22 -11.02
N LEU A 315 14.30 -3.23 -12.35
CA LEU A 315 14.67 -2.05 -13.12
C LEU A 315 13.48 -1.09 -13.20
N SER A 316 13.63 0.12 -12.66
CA SER A 316 12.57 1.14 -12.58
C SER A 316 13.02 2.48 -13.20
N PRO A 317 13.25 2.51 -14.53
CA PRO A 317 13.58 3.74 -15.24
C PRO A 317 12.35 4.68 -15.29
N PRO A 318 12.56 6.01 -15.30
CA PRO A 318 11.49 6.99 -15.48
C PRO A 318 10.56 6.64 -16.66
N GLY A 319 9.28 6.91 -16.48
CA GLY A 319 8.23 6.77 -17.49
C GLY A 319 7.92 8.12 -18.10
N ASN A 320 6.62 8.40 -18.22
CA ASN A 320 6.13 9.73 -18.55
C ASN A 320 6.51 10.74 -17.44
N GLY A 321 6.40 10.32 -16.17
CA GLY A 321 6.92 11.04 -15.01
C GLY A 321 8.29 10.55 -14.55
N LEU A 322 8.84 11.24 -13.54
CA LEU A 322 10.09 10.89 -12.87
C LEU A 322 9.96 9.61 -12.06
N ASP A 323 8.83 9.45 -11.35
CA ASP A 323 8.56 8.28 -10.51
C ASP A 323 7.80 7.17 -11.28
N CYS A 324 7.81 5.96 -10.73
CA CYS A 324 7.12 4.79 -11.26
C CYS A 324 6.44 4.00 -10.13
N HIS A 325 5.19 3.58 -10.34
CA HIS A 325 4.49 2.65 -9.44
C HIS A 325 5.33 1.41 -9.12
N ARG A 326 6.01 0.88 -10.13
CA ARG A 326 6.93 -0.26 -10.02
C ARG A 326 7.99 -0.12 -8.94
N THR A 327 8.51 1.08 -8.70
CA THR A 327 9.53 1.31 -7.65
C THR A 327 8.95 0.91 -6.30
N TRP A 328 7.75 1.39 -6.02
CA TRP A 328 7.01 1.18 -4.78
C TRP A 328 6.48 -0.25 -4.64
N GLU A 329 6.00 -0.82 -5.75
CA GLU A 329 5.56 -2.22 -5.82
C GLU A 329 6.73 -3.20 -5.61
N ALA A 330 7.90 -2.92 -6.18
CA ALA A 330 9.12 -3.70 -5.97
C ALA A 330 9.54 -3.69 -4.49
N LEU A 331 9.58 -2.51 -3.87
CA LEU A 331 9.87 -2.37 -2.44
C LEU A 331 8.86 -3.14 -1.58
N LEU A 332 7.58 -3.04 -1.91
CA LEU A 332 6.51 -3.73 -1.19
C LEU A 332 6.63 -5.25 -1.31
N MET A 333 7.03 -5.76 -2.49
CA MET A 333 7.32 -7.18 -2.72
C MET A 333 8.73 -7.59 -2.26
N GLY A 334 9.46 -6.71 -1.57
CA GLY A 334 10.78 -6.95 -0.98
C GLY A 334 11.95 -7.05 -1.96
N ALA A 335 11.77 -6.61 -3.21
CA ALA A 335 12.84 -6.48 -4.19
C ALA A 335 13.53 -5.11 -4.08
N ILE A 336 14.78 -5.02 -4.55
CA ILE A 336 15.55 -3.77 -4.57
C ILE A 336 15.35 -3.07 -5.92
N PRO A 337 14.61 -1.94 -6.01
CA PRO A 337 14.55 -1.19 -7.24
C PRO A 337 15.90 -0.54 -7.57
N ILE A 338 16.21 -0.47 -8.86
CA ILE A 338 17.31 0.29 -9.44
C ILE A 338 16.70 1.47 -10.18
N VAL A 339 17.01 2.69 -9.74
CA VAL A 339 16.44 3.96 -10.23
C VAL A 339 17.55 4.92 -10.67
N LEU A 340 17.20 5.86 -11.54
CA LEU A 340 18.10 6.98 -11.85
C LEU A 340 17.99 8.06 -10.78
N SER A 341 19.12 8.69 -10.47
CA SER A 341 19.20 9.85 -9.60
C SER A 341 18.34 10.99 -10.13
N SER A 342 17.53 11.59 -9.25
CA SER A 342 16.66 12.74 -9.55
C SER A 342 16.32 13.52 -8.27
N THR A 343 15.44 14.51 -8.38
CA THR A 343 14.82 15.21 -7.25
C THR A 343 14.08 14.28 -6.28
N LEU A 344 13.80 13.04 -6.67
CA LEU A 344 13.16 12.01 -5.83
C LEU A 344 14.14 11.30 -4.87
N ASN A 345 15.45 11.58 -4.94
CA ASN A 345 16.46 10.84 -4.16
C ASN A 345 16.15 10.75 -2.67
N SER A 346 15.60 11.81 -2.07
CA SER A 346 15.27 11.84 -0.64
C SER A 346 14.17 10.84 -0.24
N LEU A 347 13.28 10.45 -1.17
CA LEU A 347 12.23 9.45 -0.93
C LEU A 347 12.78 8.05 -0.63
N PHE A 348 13.98 7.77 -1.13
CA PHE A 348 14.62 6.47 -1.00
C PHE A 348 15.55 6.40 0.23
N SER A 349 15.60 7.46 1.04
CA SER A 349 16.30 7.43 2.32
C SER A 349 15.67 6.40 3.24
N GLY A 350 16.47 5.44 3.71
CA GLY A 350 15.99 4.34 4.55
C GLY A 350 15.23 3.24 3.79
N THR A 351 15.22 3.25 2.46
CA THR A 351 14.67 2.16 1.64
C THR A 351 15.80 1.31 1.04
N PRO A 352 15.58 0.00 0.80
CA PRO A 352 16.53 -0.81 0.05
C PRO A 352 16.42 -0.46 -1.45
N THR A 353 17.13 0.58 -1.89
CA THR A 353 17.08 1.10 -3.27
C THR A 353 18.47 1.44 -3.78
N ILE A 354 18.74 1.09 -5.03
CA ILE A 354 19.99 1.44 -5.71
C ILE A 354 19.72 2.66 -6.60
N ILE A 355 20.28 3.80 -6.21
CA ILE A 355 20.22 5.04 -6.99
C ILE A 355 21.52 5.13 -7.80
N VAL A 356 21.40 5.30 -9.12
CA VAL A 356 22.56 5.48 -10.01
C VAL A 356 22.42 6.73 -10.87
N SER A 357 23.55 7.36 -11.20
CA SER A 357 23.54 8.50 -12.13
C SER A 357 23.39 8.03 -13.58
N THR A 358 23.92 6.84 -13.90
CA THR A 358 23.77 6.19 -15.21
C THR A 358 23.64 4.68 -15.03
N TRP A 359 23.01 4.00 -15.99
CA TRP A 359 22.78 2.55 -15.91
C TRP A 359 24.08 1.74 -15.89
N GLU A 360 25.11 2.25 -16.54
CA GLU A 360 26.42 1.62 -16.70
C GLU A 360 27.19 1.47 -15.38
N GLN A 361 26.82 2.23 -14.34
CA GLN A 361 27.36 2.06 -12.99
C GLN A 361 27.01 0.69 -12.39
N VAL A 362 25.93 0.06 -12.88
CA VAL A 362 25.51 -1.25 -12.41
C VAL A 362 26.07 -2.34 -13.31
N THR A 363 26.91 -3.19 -12.76
CA THR A 363 27.39 -4.41 -13.44
C THR A 363 26.76 -5.65 -12.84
N GLU A 364 26.72 -6.75 -13.60
CA GLU A 364 26.25 -8.03 -13.08
C GLU A 364 27.04 -8.47 -11.83
N ALA A 365 28.37 -8.29 -11.85
CA ALA A 365 29.24 -8.59 -10.73
C ALA A 365 28.88 -7.77 -9.49
N SER A 366 28.65 -6.45 -9.65
CA SER A 366 28.25 -5.58 -8.54
C SER A 366 26.94 -6.03 -7.90
N LEU A 367 25.92 -6.39 -8.70
CA LEU A 367 24.63 -6.88 -8.20
C LEU A 367 24.76 -8.21 -7.47
N ARG A 368 25.64 -9.10 -7.94
CA ARG A 368 25.88 -10.41 -7.30
C ARG A 368 26.60 -10.26 -5.96
N ALA A 369 27.46 -9.27 -5.81
CA ALA A 369 28.18 -8.98 -4.58
C ALA A 369 27.29 -8.38 -3.48
N ILE A 370 26.13 -7.79 -3.83
CA ILE A 370 25.18 -7.25 -2.86
C ILE A 370 24.64 -8.37 -1.98
N ASN A 371 24.81 -8.21 -0.67
CA ASN A 371 24.35 -9.15 0.34
C ASN A 371 22.82 -9.24 0.35
N ASN A 372 22.29 -10.47 0.28
CA ASN A 372 20.86 -10.75 0.31
C ASN A 372 20.20 -10.38 1.64
N SER A 373 20.95 -10.06 2.70
CA SER A 373 20.40 -9.53 3.95
C SER A 373 19.74 -8.15 3.78
N LEU A 374 20.07 -7.42 2.71
CA LEU A 374 19.40 -6.15 2.36
C LEU A 374 17.98 -6.36 1.77
N LEU A 375 17.65 -7.59 1.38
CA LEU A 375 16.31 -7.98 0.95
C LEU A 375 15.48 -8.27 2.22
N THR A 376 15.14 -7.19 2.91
CA THR A 376 14.37 -7.26 4.16
C THR A 376 12.89 -7.48 3.89
N THR A 377 12.18 -8.00 4.88
CA THR A 377 10.70 -8.08 4.83
C THR A 377 10.01 -6.89 5.49
N HIS A 378 10.78 -5.88 5.89
CA HIS A 378 10.24 -4.66 6.49
C HIS A 378 9.68 -3.75 5.38
N ILE A 379 8.47 -3.24 5.60
CA ILE A 379 7.82 -2.28 4.70
C ILE A 379 8.37 -0.89 5.05
N PRO A 380 9.05 -0.19 4.13
CA PRO A 380 9.55 1.15 4.38
C PRO A 380 8.46 2.15 4.80
N ALA A 381 8.78 3.07 5.71
CA ALA A 381 7.84 4.10 6.17
C ALA A 381 7.29 4.96 5.01
N ALA A 382 8.09 5.22 3.97
CA ALA A 382 7.67 5.94 2.78
C ALA A 382 6.51 5.27 2.01
N LEU A 383 6.27 3.96 2.21
CA LEU A 383 5.12 3.24 1.65
C LEU A 383 3.86 3.36 2.50
N LEU A 384 3.93 3.94 3.70
CA LEU A 384 2.83 3.98 4.65
C LEU A 384 2.14 5.34 4.68
N ALA A 385 0.81 5.31 4.58
CA ALA A 385 -0.06 6.48 4.62
C ALA A 385 0.18 7.35 5.86
N GLN A 386 0.36 6.71 7.02
CA GLN A 386 0.53 7.41 8.29
C GLN A 386 1.81 8.26 8.34
N TYR A 387 2.89 7.81 7.71
CA TYR A 387 4.15 8.56 7.64
C TYR A 387 3.94 9.92 6.96
N TRP A 388 3.27 9.94 5.81
CA TRP A 388 3.04 11.16 5.05
C TRP A 388 2.00 12.07 5.67
N HIS A 389 0.95 11.52 6.26
CA HIS A 389 0.01 12.32 7.05
C HIS A 389 0.74 13.07 8.17
N ALA A 390 1.69 12.43 8.86
CA ALA A 390 2.53 13.10 9.85
C ALA A 390 3.40 14.23 9.24
N GLN A 391 3.94 14.04 8.02
CA GLN A 391 4.67 15.11 7.31
C GLN A 391 3.77 16.31 7.01
N PHE A 392 2.54 16.09 6.53
CA PHE A 392 1.58 17.17 6.29
C PHE A 392 1.26 17.93 7.59
N LEU A 393 1.03 17.20 8.68
CA LEU A 393 0.77 17.80 9.99
C LEU A 393 1.97 18.60 10.53
N SER A 394 3.19 18.14 10.28
CA SER A 394 4.40 18.89 10.66
C SER A 394 4.48 20.25 9.96
N VAL A 395 4.17 20.30 8.65
CA VAL A 395 4.10 21.57 7.90
C VAL A 395 2.92 22.43 8.37
N ARG A 396 1.79 21.81 8.73
CA ARG A 396 0.64 22.53 9.30
C ARG A 396 0.99 23.18 10.63
N GLN A 397 1.75 22.51 11.50
CA GLN A 397 2.12 23.02 12.82
C GLN A 397 3.10 24.19 12.79
N SER A 398 3.92 24.35 11.73
CA SER A 398 4.79 25.52 11.59
C SER A 398 4.02 26.84 11.45
N LEU A 399 2.72 26.78 11.13
CA LEU A 399 1.80 27.92 11.22
C LEU A 399 1.55 28.38 12.66
N GLN A 400 1.44 27.43 13.59
CA GLN A 400 1.04 27.70 14.96
C GLN A 400 2.20 28.33 15.73
N SER A 401 3.43 27.82 15.53
CA SER A 401 4.63 28.37 16.13
C SER A 401 4.98 29.78 15.63
N SER A 402 4.84 30.04 14.32
CA SER A 402 5.01 31.39 13.76
C SER A 402 3.96 32.38 14.31
N SER A 403 2.69 31.96 14.43
CA SER A 403 1.64 32.81 15.03
C SER A 403 1.85 33.14 16.52
N VAL A 404 2.59 32.31 17.26
CA VAL A 404 2.93 32.54 18.67
C VAL A 404 4.11 33.49 18.78
N ILE A 405 5.12 33.33 17.92
CA ILE A 405 6.27 34.24 17.86
C ILE A 405 5.83 35.64 17.43
N ASP A 406 4.98 35.75 16.39
CA ASP A 406 4.46 37.04 15.93
C ASP A 406 3.58 37.71 16.98
N ARG A 407 2.79 36.94 17.75
CA ARG A 407 2.03 37.46 18.90
C ARG A 407 2.95 37.91 20.04
N CYS A 408 4.01 37.17 20.35
CA CYS A 408 5.00 37.59 21.36
C CYS A 408 5.77 38.85 20.92
N MET A 409 6.12 38.96 19.64
CA MET A 409 6.76 40.17 19.10
C MET A 409 5.80 41.37 19.10
N TRP A 410 4.52 41.18 18.75
CA TRP A 410 3.50 42.24 18.86
C TRP A 410 3.24 42.69 20.29
N VAL A 411 3.17 41.76 21.26
CA VAL A 411 2.99 42.10 22.69
C VAL A 411 4.21 42.86 23.24
N ASN A 412 5.42 42.52 22.79
CA ASN A 412 6.63 43.24 23.19
C ASN A 412 6.79 44.61 22.49
N CYS A 413 6.32 44.74 21.24
CA CYS A 413 6.33 46.02 20.50
C CYS A 413 5.27 47.00 21.03
N SER A 414 4.09 46.51 21.41
CA SER A 414 3.03 47.33 22.03
C SER A 414 3.36 47.77 23.46
N ARG A 415 4.13 46.98 24.24
CA ARG A 415 4.66 47.40 25.54
C ARG A 415 5.80 48.42 25.45
N THR A 416 6.55 48.44 24.35
CA THR A 416 7.62 49.43 24.13
C THR A 416 7.11 50.71 23.48
N ALA A 417 5.99 50.67 22.76
CA ALA A 417 5.33 51.86 22.22
C ALA A 417 4.58 52.68 23.28
N SER A 418 4.11 52.08 24.39
CA SER A 418 3.43 52.81 25.48
C SER A 418 4.37 53.52 26.46
N LEU A 419 5.70 53.44 26.27
CA LEU A 419 6.72 54.04 27.15
C LEU A 419 7.52 55.17 26.49
N ARG A 420 7.09 55.69 25.32
CA ARG A 420 7.79 56.78 24.59
C ARG A 420 6.89 57.94 24.13
N CYS A 421 5.73 58.13 24.76
CA CYS A 421 4.89 59.32 24.57
C CYS A 421 4.60 60.01 25.91
N GLU A 422 5.59 60.14 26.79
CA GLU A 422 5.61 61.08 27.92
C GLU A 422 7.08 61.45 28.16
N GLN A 423 7.58 62.42 27.40
CA GLN A 423 8.69 63.31 27.76
C GLN A 423 8.79 64.47 26.77
#